data_AF-A0A7S0QPK3-F1
#
_entry.id   AF-A0A7S0QPK3-F1
#
_cell.length_a   1.000
_cell.length_b   1.000
_cell.length_c   1.000
_cell.angle_alpha   90.00
_cell.angle_beta   90.00
_cell.angle_gamma   90.00
#
_symmetry.space_group_name_H-M   'P 1'
#
loop_
_entity.id
_entity.type
_entity.pdbx_description
1 polymer ?
#
loop_
_entity_poly.entity_id
_entity_poly.type
_entity_poly.pdbx_seq_one_letter_code
_entity_poly.pdbx_strand_id
1 'polypeptide(L)'
;NTLMDGFKQLGASFEPRLHAELMRFIQEMNPELLLKVVRFLNLTSALLNTTEEFAKSHMRQERVGALDRGEVDSLWAGSFYDVFNDFKQAGVGPEELQGHLDTLQYTPVWTAHPTEARRRVVMTSLRRMYELLRNVGDPRLNSRMLNKLEAELETEVETLWRTDEMRLSPPSVLDEIMNGLEYYRYSLFDATLELYQKAEASLARVYGEEGSEAKAQDQLRALGLTIPSCINFGSWIGGDRDGNPFVKPDTTEAAALLQSRLIFAEYISRMESASCRLTHSSSLAEVDPDFIAYINEPKNLEIASRIPALQVGSPEPYRVLTWIMRHRLEQNLRIVNQKLRENAEIVNHERGSSVLINILYNIDPIEGNDPTACAYASEAEFLGDLRRLARALEAEGSHRLVDNVVKDLIRLAETFGFHLASLDIRQESGRHHSAVAEVLSGDFLGVAPDYSEMGVEARFQLLLDTVRGEPPSAEWLGGEDPPP
;
A
#
# COMPACT_ATOMS: atom_id res chain seq x y z
N ASN A 1 -2.88 -10.35 45.70
CA ASN A 1 -3.74 -10.33 44.51
C ASN A 1 -3.55 -9.00 43.81
N THR A 2 -2.99 -9.02 42.60
CA THR A 2 -2.86 -7.80 41.80
C THR A 2 -4.21 -7.41 41.21
N LEU A 3 -4.34 -6.17 40.72
CA LEU A 3 -5.54 -5.72 40.01
C LEU A 3 -5.87 -6.66 38.82
N MET A 4 -4.83 -7.10 38.09
CA MET A 4 -4.95 -8.06 36.99
C MET A 4 -5.51 -9.42 37.44
N ASP A 5 -5.02 -9.97 38.54
CA ASP A 5 -5.49 -11.28 39.02
C ASP A 5 -6.97 -11.22 39.42
N GLY A 6 -7.38 -10.11 40.05
CA GLY A 6 -8.78 -9.88 40.42
C GLY A 6 -9.70 -9.80 39.19
N PHE A 7 -9.31 -9.04 38.16
CA PHE A 7 -10.11 -8.97 36.92
C PHE A 7 -10.07 -10.26 36.10
N LYS A 8 -8.97 -11.01 36.11
CA LYS A 8 -8.92 -12.36 35.53
C LYS A 8 -9.90 -13.32 36.21
N GLN A 9 -9.98 -13.28 37.54
CA GLN A 9 -10.93 -14.09 38.31
C GLN A 9 -12.38 -13.72 37.97
N LEU A 10 -12.69 -12.43 37.86
CA LEU A 10 -14.02 -11.95 37.43
C LEU A 10 -14.39 -12.37 36.01
N GLY A 11 -13.42 -12.41 35.09
CA GLY A 11 -13.62 -12.86 33.72
C GLY A 11 -13.94 -14.37 33.63
N ALA A 12 -13.38 -15.19 34.52
CA ALA A 12 -13.66 -16.61 34.59
C ALA A 12 -14.97 -16.94 35.32
N SER A 13 -15.29 -16.21 36.39
CA SER A 13 -16.54 -16.33 37.14
C SER A 13 -16.88 -14.99 37.79
N PHE A 14 -18.00 -14.39 37.39
CA PHE A 14 -18.38 -13.07 37.89
C PHE A 14 -18.82 -13.15 39.36
N GLU A 15 -18.06 -12.49 40.24
CA GLU A 15 -18.37 -12.36 41.67
C GLU A 15 -18.66 -10.89 42.05
N PRO A 16 -19.91 -10.54 42.43
CA PRO A 16 -20.28 -9.15 42.70
C PRO A 16 -19.47 -8.47 43.80
N ARG A 17 -19.05 -9.24 44.83
CA ARG A 17 -18.24 -8.72 45.94
C ARG A 17 -16.84 -8.35 45.48
N LEU A 18 -16.17 -9.23 44.76
CA LEU A 18 -14.85 -8.99 44.18
C LEU A 18 -14.88 -7.80 43.21
N HIS A 19 -15.92 -7.69 42.38
CA HIS A 19 -16.09 -6.54 41.49
C HIS A 19 -16.23 -5.23 42.26
N ALA A 20 -17.07 -5.19 43.31
CA ALA A 20 -17.21 -4.00 44.15
C ALA A 20 -15.90 -3.62 44.86
N GLU A 21 -15.15 -4.60 45.35
CA GLU A 21 -13.84 -4.38 45.97
C GLU A 21 -12.81 -3.80 45.00
N LEU A 22 -12.72 -4.34 43.78
CA LEU A 22 -11.82 -3.83 42.75
C LEU A 22 -12.20 -2.42 42.28
N MET A 23 -13.49 -2.16 42.08
CA MET A 23 -13.97 -0.82 41.69
C MET A 23 -13.69 0.21 42.77
N ARG A 24 -13.92 -0.12 44.05
CA ARG A 24 -13.56 0.76 45.17
C ARG A 24 -12.05 1.02 45.21
N PHE A 25 -11.23 -0.01 45.02
CA PHE A 25 -9.77 0.14 44.97
C PHE A 25 -9.31 1.06 43.82
N ILE A 26 -9.96 1.01 42.66
CA ILE A 26 -9.69 1.94 41.55
C ILE A 26 -10.11 3.37 41.91
N GLN A 27 -11.29 3.55 42.52
CA GLN A 27 -11.83 4.86 42.88
C GLN A 27 -11.01 5.56 43.98
N GLU A 28 -10.43 4.80 44.90
CA GLU A 28 -9.59 5.31 45.99
C GLU A 28 -8.13 5.57 45.54
N MET A 29 -7.77 5.21 44.30
CA MET A 29 -6.39 5.34 43.81
C MET A 29 -6.02 6.79 43.51
N ASN A 30 -4.80 7.18 43.89
CA ASN A 30 -4.22 8.47 43.49
C ASN A 30 -4.22 8.60 41.94
N PRO A 31 -4.69 9.72 41.35
CA PRO A 31 -4.69 9.96 39.91
C PRO A 31 -3.34 9.70 39.20
N GLU A 32 -2.21 10.05 39.81
CA GLU A 32 -0.87 9.81 39.25
C GLU A 32 -0.55 8.31 39.17
N LEU A 33 -0.97 7.54 40.18
CA LEU A 33 -0.78 6.10 40.20
C LEU A 33 -1.74 5.42 39.22
N LEU A 34 -2.99 5.89 39.15
CA LEU A 34 -3.99 5.39 38.20
C LEU A 34 -3.49 5.54 36.75
N LEU A 35 -2.92 6.69 36.39
CA LEU A 35 -2.35 6.91 35.06
C LEU A 35 -1.19 5.93 34.75
N LYS A 36 -0.30 5.68 35.73
CA LYS A 36 0.79 4.70 35.58
C LYS A 36 0.26 3.28 35.42
N VAL A 37 -0.79 2.90 36.15
CA VAL A 37 -1.42 1.58 36.03
C VAL A 37 -2.08 1.42 34.66
N VAL A 38 -2.82 2.42 34.17
CA VAL A 38 -3.43 2.38 32.83
C VAL A 38 -2.37 2.24 31.74
N ARG A 39 -1.28 3.03 31.81
CA ARG A 39 -0.16 2.89 30.87
C ARG A 39 0.50 1.52 30.93
N PHE A 40 0.76 1.00 32.13
CA PHE A 40 1.31 -0.34 32.30
C PHE A 40 0.45 -1.41 31.64
N LEU A 41 -0.87 -1.36 31.84
CA LEU A 41 -1.80 -2.31 31.23
C LEU A 41 -1.84 -2.19 29.70
N ASN A 42 -1.87 -0.96 29.17
CA ASN A 42 -1.85 -0.71 27.73
C ASN A 42 -0.57 -1.21 27.06
N LEU A 43 0.60 -0.88 27.62
CA LEU A 43 1.89 -1.33 27.09
C LEU A 43 2.05 -2.85 27.19
N THR A 44 1.66 -3.45 28.31
CA THR A 44 1.71 -4.91 28.48
C THR A 44 0.82 -5.61 27.46
N SER A 45 -0.39 -5.07 27.22
CA SER A 45 -1.30 -5.59 26.19
C SER A 45 -0.72 -5.44 24.78
N ALA A 46 -0.13 -4.29 24.46
CA ALA A 46 0.52 -4.07 23.16
C ALA A 46 1.70 -5.02 22.94
N LEU A 47 2.57 -5.19 23.94
CA LEU A 47 3.70 -6.12 23.90
C LEU A 47 3.25 -7.57 23.77
N LEU A 48 2.20 -7.98 24.50
CA LEU A 48 1.63 -9.31 24.40
C LEU A 48 1.08 -9.57 22.99
N ASN A 49 0.33 -8.62 22.43
CA ASN A 49 -0.19 -8.73 21.06
C ASN A 49 0.95 -8.88 20.04
N THR A 50 2.01 -8.08 20.14
CA THR A 50 3.18 -8.18 19.26
C THR A 50 3.89 -9.54 19.41
N THR A 51 3.97 -10.05 20.64
CA THR A 51 4.59 -11.37 20.91
C THR A 51 3.73 -12.51 20.37
N GLU A 52 2.40 -12.44 20.52
CA GLU A 52 1.47 -13.41 19.95
C GLU A 52 1.50 -13.41 18.43
N GLU A 53 1.58 -12.23 17.81
CA GLU A 53 1.71 -12.08 16.36
C GLU A 53 3.02 -12.71 15.86
N PHE A 54 4.13 -12.46 16.55
CA PHE A 54 5.41 -13.10 16.28
C PHE A 54 5.33 -14.63 16.42
N ALA A 55 4.78 -15.14 17.52
CA ALA A 55 4.65 -16.57 17.76
C ALA A 55 3.80 -17.25 16.67
N LYS A 56 2.66 -16.65 16.28
CA LYS A 56 1.82 -17.15 15.18
C LYS A 56 2.57 -17.16 13.85
N SER A 57 3.30 -16.09 13.54
CA SER A 57 4.11 -15.99 12.33
C SER A 57 5.18 -17.08 12.28
N HIS A 58 5.89 -17.28 13.40
CA HIS A 58 6.93 -18.30 13.53
C HIS A 58 6.37 -19.72 13.39
N MET A 59 5.28 -20.05 14.10
CA MET A 59 4.61 -21.35 13.98
C MET A 59 4.15 -21.65 12.54
N ARG A 60 3.69 -20.64 11.80
CA ARG A 60 3.32 -20.80 10.39
C ARG A 60 4.53 -21.13 9.52
N GLN A 61 5.67 -20.48 9.75
CA GLN A 61 6.91 -20.78 9.02
C GLN A 61 7.42 -22.18 9.33
N GLU A 62 7.43 -22.59 10.60
CA GLU A 62 7.80 -23.95 10.99
C GLU A 62 6.89 -24.99 10.33
N ARG A 63 5.58 -24.73 10.29
CA ARG A 63 4.61 -25.63 9.64
C ARG A 63 4.80 -25.74 8.13
N VAL A 64 5.18 -24.66 7.45
CA VAL A 64 5.56 -24.72 6.03
C VAL A 64 6.79 -25.61 5.85
N GLY A 65 7.83 -25.42 6.68
CA GLY A 65 9.02 -26.28 6.63
C GLY A 65 8.73 -27.74 7.00
N ALA A 66 7.80 -27.99 7.92
CA ALA A 66 7.34 -29.34 8.27
C ALA A 66 6.61 -30.00 7.09
N LEU A 67 5.80 -29.24 6.34
CA LEU A 67 5.16 -29.71 5.12
C LEU A 67 6.22 -30.07 4.07
N ASP A 68 7.25 -29.23 3.88
CA ASP A 68 8.38 -29.50 2.97
C ASP A 68 9.12 -30.79 3.31
N ARG A 69 9.26 -31.11 4.61
CA ARG A 69 9.90 -32.34 5.10
C ARG A 69 8.97 -33.56 5.14
N GLY A 70 7.68 -33.40 4.79
CA GLY A 70 6.68 -34.46 4.89
C GLY A 70 6.32 -34.86 6.33
N GLU A 71 6.55 -33.96 7.30
CA GLU A 71 6.19 -34.17 8.71
C GLU A 71 4.72 -33.87 9.00
N VAL A 72 4.07 -33.08 8.13
CA VAL A 72 2.64 -32.76 8.18
C VAL A 72 2.03 -32.86 6.79
N ASP A 73 0.75 -33.20 6.72
CA ASP A 73 0.03 -33.37 5.44
C ASP A 73 -0.68 -32.08 4.97
N SER A 74 -0.81 -31.08 5.84
CA SER A 74 -1.52 -29.83 5.52
C SER A 74 -1.01 -28.61 6.30
N LEU A 75 -1.23 -27.43 5.72
CA LEU A 75 -1.04 -26.14 6.39
C LEU A 75 -2.20 -25.84 7.36
N TRP A 76 -2.45 -24.57 7.67
CA TRP A 76 -3.59 -24.15 8.48
C TRP A 76 -4.84 -23.95 7.60
N ALA A 77 -6.00 -24.10 8.23
CA ALA A 77 -7.29 -23.92 7.59
C ALA A 77 -7.39 -22.55 6.88
N GLY A 78 -7.79 -22.56 5.61
CA GLY A 78 -7.92 -21.35 4.80
C GLY A 78 -6.60 -20.76 4.30
N SER A 79 -5.48 -21.50 4.41
CA SER A 79 -4.25 -21.16 3.67
C SER A 79 -4.41 -21.44 2.17
N PHE A 80 -3.59 -20.81 1.32
CA PHE A 80 -3.63 -21.08 -0.13
C PHE A 80 -3.45 -22.57 -0.46
N TYR A 81 -2.53 -23.26 0.21
CA TYR A 81 -2.31 -24.69 0.02
C TYR A 81 -3.55 -25.52 0.33
N ASP A 82 -4.23 -25.23 1.44
CA ASP A 82 -5.43 -25.94 1.87
C ASP A 82 -6.58 -25.73 0.88
N VAL A 83 -6.82 -24.47 0.48
CA VAL A 83 -7.85 -24.12 -0.50
C VAL A 83 -7.59 -24.76 -1.87
N PHE A 84 -6.36 -24.73 -2.37
CA PHE A 84 -6.04 -25.37 -3.64
C PHE A 84 -6.16 -26.89 -3.58
N ASN A 85 -5.83 -27.51 -2.44
CA ASN A 85 -6.06 -28.94 -2.21
C ASN A 85 -7.56 -29.26 -2.23
N ASP A 86 -8.40 -28.43 -1.62
CA ASP A 86 -9.86 -28.61 -1.66
C ASP A 86 -10.38 -28.57 -3.11
N PHE A 87 -9.90 -27.62 -3.93
CA PHE A 87 -10.22 -27.58 -5.36
C PHE A 87 -9.79 -28.86 -6.09
N LYS A 88 -8.55 -29.32 -5.85
CA LYS A 88 -8.02 -30.54 -6.48
C LYS A 88 -8.81 -31.78 -6.06
N GLN A 89 -9.21 -31.88 -4.78
CA GLN A 89 -10.04 -32.96 -4.26
C GLN A 89 -11.47 -32.92 -4.80
N ALA A 90 -12.01 -31.73 -5.07
CA ALA A 90 -13.29 -31.53 -5.74
C ALA A 90 -13.25 -31.85 -7.25
N GLY A 91 -12.08 -32.19 -7.81
CA GLY A 91 -11.91 -32.55 -9.21
C GLY A 91 -11.74 -31.37 -10.17
N VAL A 92 -11.46 -30.16 -9.65
CA VAL A 92 -11.22 -28.97 -10.48
C VAL A 92 -9.87 -29.10 -11.18
N GLY A 93 -9.90 -29.06 -12.51
CA GLY A 93 -8.69 -29.14 -13.34
C GLY A 93 -7.98 -27.78 -13.50
N PRO A 94 -6.74 -27.75 -14.04
CA PRO A 94 -6.00 -26.50 -14.25
C PRO A 94 -6.74 -25.45 -15.09
N GLU A 95 -7.42 -25.87 -16.16
CA GLU A 95 -8.16 -24.95 -17.05
C GLU A 95 -9.35 -24.29 -16.34
N GLU A 96 -10.13 -25.08 -15.60
CA GLU A 96 -11.26 -24.58 -14.81
C GLU A 96 -10.78 -23.67 -13.68
N LEU A 97 -9.70 -24.05 -12.99
CA LEU A 97 -9.09 -23.22 -11.96
C LEU A 97 -8.59 -21.89 -12.52
N GLN A 98 -7.95 -21.88 -13.70
CA GLN A 98 -7.52 -20.65 -14.34
C GLN A 98 -8.72 -19.73 -14.61
N GLY A 99 -9.84 -20.27 -15.10
CA GLY A 99 -11.07 -19.50 -15.31
C GLY A 99 -11.59 -18.86 -14.01
N HIS A 100 -11.48 -19.53 -12.86
CA HIS A 100 -11.81 -18.92 -11.58
C HIS A 100 -10.81 -17.83 -11.16
N LEU A 101 -9.51 -18.10 -11.32
CA LEU A 101 -8.45 -17.14 -10.99
C LEU A 101 -8.58 -15.86 -11.79
N ASP A 102 -8.91 -15.93 -13.09
CA ASP A 102 -9.07 -14.78 -13.99
C ASP A 102 -10.19 -13.83 -13.58
N THR A 103 -11.17 -14.30 -12.80
CA THR A 103 -12.28 -13.48 -12.27
C THR A 103 -12.04 -12.95 -10.86
N LEU A 104 -10.95 -13.37 -10.22
CA LEU A 104 -10.67 -13.00 -8.84
C LEU A 104 -10.34 -11.52 -8.74
N GLN A 105 -11.05 -10.82 -7.86
CA GLN A 105 -10.77 -9.43 -7.50
C GLN A 105 -10.89 -9.25 -6.00
N TYR A 106 -9.85 -8.67 -5.39
CA TYR A 106 -9.80 -8.34 -3.98
C TYR A 106 -9.37 -6.88 -3.81
N THR A 107 -10.23 -6.05 -3.23
CA THR A 107 -9.98 -4.62 -3.05
C THR A 107 -10.23 -4.19 -1.61
N PRO A 108 -9.25 -4.40 -0.70
CA PRO A 108 -9.31 -3.86 0.65
C PRO A 108 -9.34 -2.33 0.60
N VAL A 109 -10.26 -1.75 1.37
CA VAL A 109 -10.43 -0.29 1.48
C VAL A 109 -9.93 0.18 2.85
N TRP A 110 -8.94 1.05 2.85
CA TRP A 110 -8.38 1.64 4.06
C TRP A 110 -9.25 2.77 4.56
N THR A 111 -9.63 2.71 5.83
CA THR A 111 -10.38 3.77 6.49
C THR A 111 -9.54 4.41 7.58
N ALA A 112 -9.75 5.69 7.85
CA ALA A 112 -9.18 6.32 9.02
C ALA A 112 -9.78 5.64 10.26
N HIS A 113 -8.96 5.32 11.25
CA HIS A 113 -9.45 4.69 12.46
C HIS A 113 -9.91 5.81 13.42
N PRO A 114 -11.23 5.96 13.67
CA PRO A 114 -11.81 7.14 14.32
C PRO A 114 -11.36 7.34 15.78
N THR A 115 -10.71 6.33 16.37
CA THR A 115 -10.25 6.33 17.76
C THR A 115 -8.78 5.92 17.92
N GLU A 116 -7.95 6.00 16.87
CA GLU A 116 -6.52 5.64 16.97
C GLU A 116 -5.77 6.70 17.80
N ALA A 117 -5.92 6.59 19.13
CA ALA A 117 -5.28 7.46 20.09
C ALA A 117 -3.78 7.17 20.19
N ARG A 118 -3.33 5.99 19.75
CA ARG A 118 -1.92 5.60 19.76
C ARG A 118 -1.12 6.48 18.81
N ARG A 119 -0.04 7.03 19.35
CA ARG A 119 0.88 7.84 18.55
C ARG A 119 1.69 6.95 17.60
N ARG A 120 1.98 7.48 16.41
CA ARG A 120 2.83 6.86 15.39
C ARG A 120 4.14 6.29 15.96
N VAL A 121 4.78 7.04 16.84
CA VAL A 121 6.06 6.65 17.47
C VAL A 121 5.97 5.34 18.25
N VAL A 122 4.81 5.04 18.85
CA VAL A 122 4.55 3.77 19.55
C VAL A 122 4.49 2.63 18.55
N MET A 123 3.73 2.79 17.46
CA MET A 123 3.63 1.77 16.41
C MET A 123 4.98 1.46 15.76
N THR A 124 5.80 2.49 15.51
CA THR A 124 7.15 2.29 14.97
C THR A 124 8.06 1.53 15.95
N SER A 125 7.95 1.78 17.26
CA SER A 125 8.73 1.05 18.27
C SER A 125 8.25 -0.40 18.44
N LEU A 126 6.93 -0.65 18.47
CA LEU A 126 6.36 -2.01 18.46
C LEU A 126 6.86 -2.81 17.25
N ARG A 127 6.90 -2.17 16.07
CA ARG A 127 7.45 -2.81 14.88
C ARG A 127 8.94 -3.12 15.01
N ARG A 128 9.77 -2.20 15.53
CA ARG A 128 11.21 -2.47 15.75
C ARG A 128 11.41 -3.67 16.68
N MET A 129 10.63 -3.76 17.75
CA MET A 129 10.67 -4.93 18.64
C MET A 129 10.24 -6.21 17.94
N TYR A 130 9.19 -6.18 17.10
CA TYR A 130 8.81 -7.33 16.28
C TYR A 130 9.97 -7.80 15.39
N GLU A 131 10.68 -6.89 14.71
CA GLU A 131 11.85 -7.24 13.89
C GLU A 131 13.02 -7.77 14.73
N LEU A 132 13.23 -7.24 15.93
CA LEU A 132 14.24 -7.76 16.87
C LEU A 132 13.90 -9.19 17.30
N LEU A 133 12.63 -9.48 17.61
CA LEU A 133 12.16 -10.83 17.99
C LEU A 133 12.37 -11.84 16.86
N ARG A 134 12.19 -11.43 15.59
CA ARG A 134 12.49 -12.29 14.44
C ARG A 134 13.93 -12.79 14.41
N ASN A 135 14.86 -12.01 14.94
CA ASN A 135 16.27 -12.41 15.00
C ASN A 135 16.56 -13.41 16.12
N VAL A 136 15.77 -13.42 17.20
CA VAL A 136 16.00 -14.27 18.39
C VAL A 136 15.91 -15.77 18.08
N GLY A 137 15.13 -16.16 17.07
CA GLY A 137 15.00 -17.55 16.63
C GLY A 137 16.14 -18.09 15.76
N ASP A 138 17.17 -17.29 15.46
CA ASP A 138 18.27 -17.73 14.59
C ASP A 138 19.20 -18.72 15.33
N PRO A 139 19.32 -19.98 14.87
CA PRO A 139 20.16 -20.99 15.53
C PRO A 139 21.66 -20.66 15.53
N ARG A 140 22.09 -19.63 14.80
CA ARG A 140 23.49 -19.16 14.73
C ARG A 140 23.84 -18.13 15.79
N LEU A 141 22.88 -17.69 16.61
CA LEU A 141 23.14 -16.71 17.65
C LEU A 141 24.09 -17.27 18.73
N ASN A 142 25.19 -16.56 18.97
CA ASN A 142 26.05 -16.82 20.13
C ASN A 142 25.63 -15.95 21.33
N SER A 143 26.15 -16.26 22.52
CA SER A 143 25.80 -15.56 23.76
C SER A 143 26.00 -14.04 23.68
N ARG A 144 27.03 -13.57 22.96
CA ARG A 144 27.27 -12.12 22.81
C ARG A 144 26.20 -11.45 21.94
N MET A 145 25.75 -12.12 20.88
CA MET A 145 24.67 -11.63 20.02
C MET A 145 23.34 -11.64 20.75
N LEU A 146 23.05 -12.68 21.53
CA LEU A 146 21.86 -12.75 22.38
C LEU A 146 21.83 -11.60 23.40
N ASN A 147 22.91 -11.39 24.15
CA ASN A 147 22.98 -10.29 25.12
C ASN A 147 22.80 -8.92 24.44
N LYS A 148 23.27 -8.76 23.20
CA LYS A 148 23.08 -7.53 22.43
C LYS A 148 21.60 -7.33 22.04
N LEU A 149 20.95 -8.38 21.52
CA LEU A 149 19.53 -8.34 21.18
C LEU A 149 18.65 -8.08 22.41
N GLU A 150 18.97 -8.71 23.54
CA GLU A 150 18.29 -8.48 24.82
C GLU A 150 18.43 -7.01 25.25
N ALA A 151 19.63 -6.44 25.21
CA ALA A 151 19.85 -5.02 25.51
C ALA A 151 19.11 -4.08 24.54
N GLU A 152 19.02 -4.41 23.24
CA GLU A 152 18.25 -3.64 22.26
C GLU A 152 16.73 -3.71 22.55
N LEU A 153 16.21 -4.89 22.91
CA LEU A 153 14.80 -5.05 23.31
C LEU A 153 14.49 -4.28 24.61
N GLU A 154 15.36 -4.38 25.62
CA GLU A 154 15.22 -3.60 26.87
C GLU A 154 15.20 -2.09 26.60
N THR A 155 16.05 -1.62 25.69
CA THR A 155 16.11 -0.21 25.28
C THR A 155 14.81 0.26 24.62
N GLU A 156 14.20 -0.57 23.77
CA GLU A 156 12.91 -0.25 23.14
C GLU A 156 11.77 -0.25 24.18
N VAL A 157 11.74 -1.20 25.11
CA VAL A 157 10.75 -1.24 26.19
C VAL A 157 10.89 0.00 27.10
N GLU A 158 12.12 0.38 27.46
CA GLU A 158 12.38 1.60 28.23
C GLU A 158 11.94 2.86 27.48
N THR A 159 12.22 2.91 26.17
CA THR A 159 11.81 4.02 25.31
C THR A 159 10.28 4.14 25.26
N LEU A 160 9.56 3.02 25.09
CA LEU A 160 8.11 2.99 25.14
C LEU A 160 7.55 3.45 26.48
N TRP A 161 8.14 2.99 27.59
CA TRP A 161 7.73 3.42 28.93
C TRP A 161 7.89 4.93 29.15
N ARG A 162 8.82 5.58 28.46
CA ARG A 162 9.04 7.04 28.53
C ARG A 162 8.31 7.82 27.43
N THR A 163 7.70 7.13 26.47
CA THR A 163 6.96 7.75 25.37
C THR A 163 5.49 7.90 25.75
N ASP A 164 4.95 9.10 25.57
CA ASP A 164 3.52 9.32 25.76
C ASP A 164 2.75 8.57 24.65
N GLU A 165 1.82 7.71 25.05
CA GLU A 165 1.13 6.78 24.16
C GLU A 165 -0.03 7.45 23.43
N MET A 166 -0.68 8.40 24.10
CA MET A 166 -1.92 9.00 23.66
C MET A 166 -1.64 10.36 23.00
N ARG A 167 -2.41 10.71 21.98
CA ARG A 167 -2.40 12.07 21.45
C ARG A 167 -3.14 13.00 22.41
N LEU A 168 -2.58 14.20 22.61
CA LEU A 168 -3.25 15.28 23.37
C LEU A 168 -4.39 15.94 22.58
N SER A 169 -4.33 15.86 21.24
CA SER A 169 -5.34 16.41 20.33
C SER A 169 -5.70 15.39 19.25
N PRO A 170 -6.93 15.42 18.70
CA PRO A 170 -7.30 14.61 17.54
C PRO A 170 -6.34 14.84 16.36
N PRO A 171 -6.04 13.80 15.56
CA PRO A 171 -5.26 13.95 14.34
C PRO A 171 -5.94 14.91 13.36
N SER A 172 -5.17 15.67 12.60
CA SER A 172 -5.69 16.35 11.41
C SER A 172 -5.92 15.35 10.28
N VAL A 173 -6.72 15.72 9.28
CA VAL A 173 -6.93 14.90 8.06
C VAL A 173 -5.59 14.58 7.38
N LEU A 174 -4.68 15.55 7.30
CA LEU A 174 -3.34 15.31 6.78
C LEU A 174 -2.55 14.31 7.64
N ASP A 175 -2.64 14.37 8.97
CA ASP A 175 -1.98 13.38 9.83
C ASP A 175 -2.52 11.97 9.55
N GLU A 176 -3.82 11.82 9.33
CA GLU A 176 -4.45 10.54 9.00
C GLU A 176 -3.98 10.00 7.65
N ILE A 177 -3.97 10.85 6.61
CA ILE A 177 -3.43 10.51 5.27
C ILE A 177 -2.00 10.01 5.42
N MET A 178 -1.15 10.78 6.11
CA MET A 178 0.25 10.43 6.30
C MET A 178 0.43 9.13 7.07
N ASN A 179 -0.38 8.88 8.11
CA ASN A 179 -0.30 7.62 8.86
C ASN A 179 -0.75 6.42 8.00
N GLY A 180 -1.80 6.59 7.18
CA GLY A 180 -2.25 5.55 6.25
C GLY A 180 -1.16 5.15 5.26
N LEU A 181 -0.46 6.14 4.69
CA LEU A 181 0.62 5.94 3.73
C LEU A 181 1.84 5.20 4.31
N GLU A 182 2.14 5.38 5.60
CA GLU A 182 3.27 4.68 6.23
C GLU A 182 3.07 3.16 6.27
N TYR A 183 1.84 2.64 6.35
CA TYR A 183 1.59 1.20 6.29
C TYR A 183 2.08 0.57 4.98
N TYR A 184 1.95 1.29 3.86
CA TYR A 184 2.46 0.84 2.56
C TYR A 184 3.97 0.71 2.56
N ARG A 185 4.65 1.80 2.92
CA ARG A 185 6.10 1.87 3.03
C ARG A 185 6.66 0.82 3.98
N TYR A 186 5.94 0.54 5.06
CA TYR A 186 6.41 -0.36 6.08
C TYR A 186 6.10 -1.81 5.78
N SER A 187 4.98 -2.14 5.15
CA SER A 187 4.55 -3.53 5.06
C SER A 187 3.81 -3.90 3.80
N LEU A 188 2.92 -3.06 3.27
CA LEU A 188 1.96 -3.54 2.26
C LEU A 188 2.62 -3.84 0.91
N PHE A 189 3.66 -3.11 0.51
CA PHE A 189 4.38 -3.45 -0.73
C PHE A 189 4.96 -4.86 -0.67
N ASP A 190 5.72 -5.17 0.38
CA ASP A 190 6.35 -6.48 0.54
C ASP A 190 5.33 -7.58 0.85
N ALA A 191 4.31 -7.29 1.68
CA ALA A 191 3.25 -8.24 1.99
C ALA A 191 2.42 -8.63 0.76
N THR A 192 2.18 -7.69 -0.16
CA THR A 192 1.49 -7.96 -1.43
C THR A 192 2.30 -8.93 -2.28
N LEU A 193 3.61 -8.68 -2.42
CA LEU A 193 4.50 -9.57 -3.16
C LEU A 193 4.61 -10.95 -2.52
N GLU A 194 4.78 -11.00 -1.20
CA GLU A 194 4.84 -12.25 -0.43
C GLU A 194 3.54 -13.06 -0.58
N LEU A 195 2.39 -12.40 -0.65
CA LEU A 195 1.10 -13.06 -0.85
C LEU A 195 1.04 -13.73 -2.24
N TYR A 196 1.39 -13.02 -3.31
CA TYR A 196 1.45 -13.62 -4.65
C TYR A 196 2.44 -14.78 -4.71
N GLN A 197 3.63 -14.62 -4.13
CA GLN A 197 4.66 -15.67 -4.10
C GLN A 197 4.17 -16.91 -3.33
N LYS A 198 3.51 -16.73 -2.18
CA LYS A 198 2.92 -17.82 -1.40
C LYS A 198 1.81 -18.54 -2.14
N ALA A 199 0.96 -17.79 -2.84
CA ALA A 199 -0.12 -18.35 -3.64
C ALA A 199 0.45 -19.17 -4.82
N GLU A 200 1.42 -18.63 -5.56
CA GLU A 200 2.07 -19.33 -6.67
C GLU A 200 2.82 -20.59 -6.22
N ALA A 201 3.56 -20.50 -5.11
CA ALA A 201 4.25 -21.65 -4.53
C ALA A 201 3.28 -22.75 -4.08
N SER A 202 2.16 -22.36 -3.46
CA SER A 202 1.11 -23.30 -3.05
C SER A 202 0.45 -23.96 -4.26
N LEU A 203 0.15 -23.17 -5.30
CA LEU A 203 -0.47 -23.65 -6.53
C LEU A 203 0.42 -24.65 -7.25
N ALA A 204 1.71 -24.33 -7.40
CA ALA A 204 2.69 -25.22 -8.00
C ALA A 204 2.86 -26.51 -7.20
N ARG A 205 2.81 -26.44 -5.87
CA ARG A 205 2.88 -27.64 -5.01
C ARG A 205 1.67 -28.55 -5.16
N VAL A 206 0.48 -27.97 -5.32
CA VAL A 206 -0.77 -28.75 -5.39
C VAL A 206 -1.00 -29.31 -6.80
N TYR A 207 -0.82 -28.51 -7.84
CA TYR A 207 -1.12 -28.93 -9.23
C TYR A 207 0.11 -29.39 -10.02
N GLY A 208 1.31 -29.05 -9.57
CA GLY A 208 2.56 -29.45 -10.19
C GLY A 208 2.87 -30.93 -10.08
N GLU A 209 3.93 -31.34 -10.76
CA GLU A 209 4.42 -32.72 -10.75
C GLU A 209 5.17 -33.01 -9.45
N GLU A 210 4.73 -34.04 -8.73
CA GLU A 210 5.32 -34.45 -7.47
C GLU A 210 6.79 -34.89 -7.67
N GLY A 211 7.70 -34.30 -6.90
CA GLY A 211 9.14 -34.58 -7.00
C GLY A 211 9.88 -33.91 -8.16
N SER A 212 9.22 -33.02 -8.91
CA SER A 212 9.88 -32.26 -9.96
C SER A 212 10.93 -31.29 -9.39
N GLU A 213 12.14 -31.32 -9.97
CA GLU A 213 13.19 -30.33 -9.70
C GLU A 213 12.93 -28.99 -10.42
N ALA A 214 11.94 -28.94 -11.31
CA ALA A 214 11.55 -27.72 -12.01
C ALA A 214 11.03 -26.69 -11.00
N LYS A 215 11.35 -25.41 -11.20
CA LYS A 215 10.87 -24.37 -10.30
C LYS A 215 9.35 -24.26 -10.37
N ALA A 216 8.75 -23.81 -9.27
CA ALA A 216 7.32 -23.56 -9.17
C ALA A 216 6.76 -22.80 -10.38
N GLN A 217 7.46 -21.73 -10.80
CA GLN A 217 7.02 -20.92 -11.93
C GLN A 217 7.03 -21.66 -13.28
N ASP A 218 8.03 -22.51 -13.53
CA ASP A 218 8.14 -23.29 -14.77
C ASP A 218 7.03 -24.34 -14.85
N GLN A 219 6.72 -24.97 -13.72
CA GLN A 219 5.61 -25.92 -13.61
C GLN A 219 4.26 -25.24 -13.87
N LEU A 220 4.04 -24.06 -13.27
CA LEU A 220 2.81 -23.28 -13.50
C LEU A 220 2.66 -22.90 -14.98
N ARG A 221 3.74 -22.44 -15.63
CA ARG A 221 3.72 -22.12 -17.08
C ARG A 221 3.37 -23.35 -17.92
N ALA A 222 3.94 -24.52 -17.61
CA ALA A 222 3.65 -25.76 -18.33
C ALA A 222 2.18 -26.19 -18.19
N LEU A 223 1.56 -25.89 -17.04
CA LEU A 223 0.15 -26.17 -16.75
C LEU A 223 -0.80 -25.09 -17.30
N GLY A 224 -0.30 -24.01 -17.90
CA GLY A 224 -1.10 -22.86 -18.29
C GLY A 224 -1.72 -22.10 -17.11
N LEU A 225 -1.16 -22.28 -15.90
CA LEU A 225 -1.63 -21.65 -14.68
C LEU A 225 -0.85 -20.37 -14.40
N THR A 226 -1.57 -19.28 -14.17
CA THR A 226 -1.01 -18.02 -13.70
C THR A 226 -1.95 -17.38 -12.70
N ILE A 227 -1.39 -16.81 -11.62
CA ILE A 227 -2.19 -16.01 -10.70
C ILE A 227 -2.28 -14.60 -11.27
N PRO A 228 -3.45 -14.09 -11.69
CA PRO A 228 -3.56 -12.73 -12.18
C PRO A 228 -3.31 -11.72 -11.05
N SER A 229 -3.00 -10.49 -11.40
CA SER A 229 -2.89 -9.40 -10.43
C SER A 229 -4.30 -9.00 -9.98
N CYS A 230 -4.81 -9.72 -8.98
CA CYS A 230 -6.18 -9.63 -8.49
C CYS A 230 -6.36 -8.69 -7.29
N ILE A 231 -5.26 -8.29 -6.65
CA ILE A 231 -5.27 -7.38 -5.51
C ILE A 231 -5.22 -5.95 -6.01
N ASN A 232 -6.11 -5.11 -5.50
CA ASN A 232 -6.09 -3.66 -5.66
C ASN A 232 -6.31 -3.02 -4.28
N PHE A 233 -6.05 -1.73 -4.13
CA PHE A 233 -6.30 -1.04 -2.86
C PHE A 233 -7.25 0.14 -3.05
N GLY A 234 -8.16 0.33 -2.09
CA GLY A 234 -8.99 1.51 -1.97
C GLY A 234 -8.64 2.30 -0.69
N SER A 235 -9.03 3.56 -0.63
CA SER A 235 -8.84 4.41 0.55
C SER A 235 -10.01 5.38 0.70
N TRP A 236 -10.50 5.52 1.92
CA TRP A 236 -11.42 6.58 2.34
C TRP A 236 -10.67 7.75 3.01
N ILE A 237 -9.39 7.56 3.34
CA ILE A 237 -8.60 8.54 4.09
C ILE A 237 -8.32 9.75 3.19
N GLY A 238 -8.93 10.88 3.52
CA GLY A 238 -8.88 12.12 2.72
C GLY A 238 -9.96 12.24 1.65
N GLY A 239 -10.80 11.21 1.45
CA GLY A 239 -11.89 11.18 0.49
C GLY A 239 -13.29 11.12 1.12
N ASP A 240 -13.42 10.52 2.30
CA ASP A 240 -14.68 10.44 3.03
C ASP A 240 -14.98 11.74 3.79
N ARG A 241 -16.03 12.44 3.34
CA ARG A 241 -16.46 13.73 3.88
C ARG A 241 -17.77 13.63 4.67
N ASP A 242 -18.32 12.42 4.79
CA ASP A 242 -19.58 12.14 5.48
C ASP A 242 -19.42 12.43 6.98
N GLY A 243 -20.10 13.48 7.47
CA GLY A 243 -19.99 13.93 8.86
C GLY A 243 -18.64 14.56 9.26
N ASN A 244 -17.70 14.73 8.32
CA ASN A 244 -16.38 15.31 8.59
C ASN A 244 -16.11 16.60 7.78
N PRO A 245 -16.34 17.80 8.36
CA PRO A 245 -16.17 19.07 7.65
C PRO A 245 -14.70 19.43 7.38
N PHE A 246 -13.75 18.72 7.99
CA PHE A 246 -12.32 18.98 7.82
C PHE A 246 -11.74 18.36 6.54
N VAL A 247 -12.46 17.42 5.92
CA VAL A 247 -12.10 16.92 4.58
C VAL A 247 -12.61 17.91 3.55
N LYS A 248 -11.70 18.67 2.96
CA LYS A 248 -11.91 19.71 1.94
C LYS A 248 -11.39 19.26 0.57
N PRO A 249 -11.82 19.88 -0.55
CA PRO A 249 -11.29 19.56 -1.88
C PRO A 249 -9.76 19.56 -1.93
N ASP A 250 -9.12 20.57 -1.34
CA ASP A 250 -7.66 20.69 -1.31
C ASP A 250 -7.00 19.53 -0.54
N THR A 251 -7.62 19.07 0.56
CA THR A 251 -7.10 17.92 1.32
C THR A 251 -7.30 16.59 0.58
N THR A 252 -8.34 16.48 -0.23
CA THR A 252 -8.60 15.33 -1.10
C THR A 252 -7.58 15.27 -2.24
N GLU A 253 -7.28 16.42 -2.86
CA GLU A 253 -6.21 16.53 -3.84
C GLU A 253 -4.85 16.19 -3.22
N ALA A 254 -4.54 16.74 -2.02
CA ALA A 254 -3.33 16.39 -1.29
C ALA A 254 -3.23 14.88 -1.02
N ALA A 255 -4.33 14.23 -0.65
CA ALA A 255 -4.36 12.78 -0.42
C ALA A 255 -3.96 11.99 -1.68
N ALA A 256 -4.56 12.32 -2.83
CA ALA A 256 -4.27 11.67 -4.10
C ALA A 256 -2.81 11.92 -4.54
N LEU A 257 -2.34 13.16 -4.44
CA LEU A 257 -0.97 13.51 -4.81
C LEU A 257 0.08 12.84 -3.90
N LEU A 258 -0.18 12.75 -2.58
CA LEU A 258 0.70 12.07 -1.64
C LEU A 258 0.77 10.56 -1.88
N GLN A 259 -0.35 9.94 -2.27
CA GLN A 259 -0.40 8.55 -2.71
C GLN A 259 0.46 8.31 -3.96
N SER A 260 0.27 9.13 -5.02
CA SER A 260 1.11 9.09 -6.22
C SER A 260 2.59 9.32 -5.91
N ARG A 261 2.91 10.28 -5.04
CA ARG A 261 4.28 10.56 -4.62
C ARG A 261 4.94 9.34 -3.98
N LEU A 262 4.22 8.63 -3.10
CA LEU A 262 4.74 7.45 -2.42
C LEU A 262 5.06 6.32 -3.42
N ILE A 263 4.12 6.01 -4.32
CA ILE A 263 4.32 4.90 -5.25
C ILE A 263 5.42 5.17 -6.28
N PHE A 264 5.57 6.40 -6.77
CA PHE A 264 6.70 6.75 -7.64
C PHE A 264 8.05 6.55 -6.95
N ALA A 265 8.15 6.95 -5.68
CA ALA A 265 9.39 6.76 -4.95
C ALA A 265 9.72 5.28 -4.69
N GLU A 266 8.71 4.44 -4.46
CA GLU A 266 8.88 2.99 -4.36
C GLU A 266 9.40 2.41 -5.69
N TYR A 267 8.79 2.79 -6.82
CA TYR A 267 9.25 2.34 -8.14
C TYR A 267 10.67 2.81 -8.45
N ILE A 268 11.03 4.06 -8.15
CA ILE A 268 12.39 4.59 -8.33
C ILE A 268 13.40 3.78 -7.52
N SER A 269 13.10 3.50 -6.24
CA SER A 269 13.99 2.72 -5.38
C SER A 269 14.19 1.28 -5.88
N ARG A 270 13.12 0.63 -6.34
CA ARG A 270 13.19 -0.72 -6.91
C ARG A 270 13.85 -0.75 -8.28
N MET A 271 13.66 0.28 -9.12
CA MET A 271 14.40 0.46 -10.38
C MET A 271 15.90 0.60 -10.13
N GLU A 272 16.30 1.34 -9.11
CA GLU A 272 17.71 1.46 -8.72
C GLU A 272 18.29 0.08 -8.34
N SER A 273 17.55 -0.68 -7.52
CA SER A 273 17.93 -2.05 -7.16
C SER A 273 18.00 -3.00 -8.37
N ALA A 274 17.07 -2.86 -9.32
CA ALA A 274 17.07 -3.65 -10.55
C ALA A 274 18.26 -3.30 -11.44
N SER A 275 18.60 -2.01 -11.57
CA SER A 275 19.73 -1.58 -12.40
C SER A 275 21.09 -2.11 -11.90
N CYS A 276 21.23 -2.30 -10.58
CA CYS A 276 22.40 -2.94 -9.97
C CYS A 276 22.50 -4.45 -10.24
N ARG A 277 21.41 -5.12 -10.62
CA ARG A 277 21.36 -6.57 -10.87
C ARG A 277 21.36 -6.92 -12.36
N LEU A 278 20.82 -6.06 -13.21
CA LEU A 278 20.64 -6.28 -14.64
C LEU A 278 21.84 -5.77 -15.46
N THR A 279 23.03 -6.27 -15.16
CA THR A 279 24.32 -5.78 -15.69
C THR A 279 24.84 -6.63 -16.86
N HIS A 280 23.95 -7.28 -17.64
CA HIS A 280 24.41 -8.18 -18.69
C HIS A 280 25.11 -7.40 -19.80
N SER A 281 26.29 -7.85 -20.19
CA SER A 281 27.03 -7.26 -21.31
C SER A 281 26.59 -7.91 -22.62
N SER A 282 26.29 -7.08 -23.62
CA SER A 282 26.07 -7.47 -25.02
C SER A 282 27.25 -8.24 -25.64
N SER A 283 28.44 -8.19 -25.03
CA SER A 283 29.59 -9.01 -25.44
C SER A 283 29.58 -10.43 -24.88
N LEU A 284 28.74 -10.72 -23.89
CA LEU A 284 28.68 -12.00 -23.16
C LEU A 284 27.31 -12.66 -23.23
N ALA A 285 26.26 -11.88 -23.45
CA ALA A 285 24.87 -12.30 -23.53
C ALA A 285 24.32 -12.03 -24.93
N GLU A 286 23.54 -12.98 -25.46
CA GLU A 286 22.76 -12.78 -26.68
C GLU A 286 21.50 -11.99 -26.33
N VAL A 287 21.53 -10.68 -26.60
CA VAL A 287 20.41 -9.78 -26.33
C VAL A 287 19.50 -9.70 -27.55
N ASP A 288 18.20 -9.76 -27.32
CA ASP A 288 17.17 -9.63 -28.36
C ASP A 288 17.39 -8.38 -29.23
N PRO A 289 17.56 -8.51 -30.56
CA PRO A 289 17.73 -7.38 -31.47
C PRO A 289 16.59 -6.36 -31.41
N ASP A 290 15.35 -6.81 -31.20
CA ASP A 290 14.19 -5.91 -31.10
C ASP A 290 14.26 -5.07 -29.82
N PHE A 291 14.82 -5.63 -28.75
CA PHE A 291 15.07 -4.91 -27.50
C PHE A 291 16.17 -3.84 -27.67
N ILE A 292 17.25 -4.16 -28.39
CA ILE A 292 18.28 -3.19 -28.74
C ILE A 292 17.72 -2.07 -29.63
N ALA A 293 16.89 -2.42 -30.61
CA ALA A 293 16.22 -1.44 -31.47
C ALA A 293 15.33 -0.49 -30.64
N TYR A 294 14.58 -1.04 -29.68
CA TYR A 294 13.74 -0.27 -28.77
C TYR A 294 14.54 0.75 -27.95
N ILE A 295 15.66 0.34 -27.34
CA ILE A 295 16.53 1.25 -26.58
C ILE A 295 17.07 2.39 -27.47
N ASN A 296 17.32 2.10 -28.74
CA ASN A 296 17.86 3.05 -29.71
C ASN A 296 16.78 3.87 -30.45
N GLU A 297 15.50 3.76 -30.07
CA GLU A 297 14.47 4.63 -30.60
C GLU A 297 14.79 6.11 -30.28
N PRO A 298 14.48 7.07 -31.19
CA PRO A 298 14.83 8.48 -30.99
C PRO A 298 14.37 9.05 -29.64
N LYS A 299 13.17 8.67 -29.18
CA LYS A 299 12.63 9.06 -27.87
C LYS A 299 13.52 8.59 -26.71
N ASN A 300 13.95 7.33 -26.75
CA ASN A 300 14.76 6.74 -25.69
C ASN A 300 16.19 7.29 -25.69
N LEU A 301 16.75 7.57 -26.87
CA LEU A 301 18.04 8.25 -27.01
C LEU A 301 18.00 9.69 -26.49
N GLU A 302 16.91 10.42 -26.77
CA GLU A 302 16.71 11.77 -26.23
C GLU A 302 16.67 11.74 -24.70
N ILE A 303 15.89 10.84 -24.11
CA ILE A 303 15.83 10.68 -22.65
C ILE A 303 17.19 10.28 -22.08
N ALA A 304 17.88 9.32 -22.70
CA ALA A 304 19.19 8.85 -22.29
C ALA A 304 20.24 9.99 -22.28
N SER A 305 20.17 10.90 -23.25
CA SER A 305 21.07 12.06 -23.34
C SER A 305 20.93 13.04 -22.16
N ARG A 306 19.80 13.01 -21.44
CA ARG A 306 19.51 13.84 -20.27
C ARG A 306 19.95 13.19 -18.95
N ILE A 307 20.53 11.99 -18.99
CA ILE A 307 20.97 11.23 -17.81
C ILE A 307 22.50 11.33 -17.69
N PRO A 308 23.04 12.13 -16.75
CA PRO A 308 24.49 12.39 -16.69
C PRO A 308 25.34 11.14 -16.44
N ALA A 309 24.80 10.16 -15.71
CA ALA A 309 25.50 8.92 -15.36
C ALA A 309 25.42 7.84 -16.46
N LEU A 310 24.62 8.06 -17.51
CA LEU A 310 24.41 7.09 -18.57
C LEU A 310 25.30 7.40 -19.77
N GLN A 311 26.19 6.46 -20.09
CA GLN A 311 26.94 6.52 -21.35
C GLN A 311 26.08 5.98 -22.49
N VAL A 312 25.73 6.85 -23.44
CA VAL A 312 25.05 6.44 -24.68
C VAL A 312 25.93 5.43 -25.41
N GLY A 313 25.37 4.27 -25.76
CA GLY A 313 26.12 3.15 -26.34
C GLY A 313 26.80 2.24 -25.32
N SER A 314 26.44 2.32 -24.03
CA SER A 314 26.86 1.36 -23.02
C SER A 314 26.59 -0.08 -23.47
N PRO A 315 27.53 -1.02 -23.27
CA PRO A 315 27.36 -2.41 -23.67
C PRO A 315 26.37 -3.18 -22.77
N GLU A 316 25.73 -2.54 -21.78
CA GLU A 316 24.82 -3.17 -20.81
C GLU A 316 23.35 -2.77 -21.06
N PRO A 317 22.68 -3.33 -22.09
CA PRO A 317 21.41 -2.82 -22.60
C PRO A 317 20.27 -2.86 -21.58
N TYR A 318 20.14 -3.92 -20.77
CA TYR A 318 19.11 -3.97 -19.73
C TYR A 318 19.30 -2.87 -18.69
N ARG A 319 20.55 -2.61 -18.30
CA ARG A 319 20.88 -1.52 -17.38
C ARG A 319 20.52 -0.17 -18.01
N VAL A 320 20.87 0.05 -19.28
CA VAL A 320 20.50 1.28 -20.01
C VAL A 320 18.99 1.53 -19.93
N LEU A 321 18.16 0.53 -20.23
CA LEU A 321 16.71 0.70 -20.15
C LEU A 321 16.26 1.01 -18.71
N THR A 322 16.76 0.31 -17.70
CA THR A 322 16.37 0.61 -16.30
C THR A 322 16.73 2.04 -15.87
N TRP A 323 17.84 2.60 -16.35
CA TRP A 323 18.20 4.00 -16.12
C TRP A 323 17.24 4.97 -16.81
N ILE A 324 16.86 4.69 -18.05
CA ILE A 324 15.84 5.44 -18.78
C ILE A 324 14.53 5.40 -17.98
N MET A 325 14.02 4.21 -17.66
CA MET A 325 12.77 4.03 -16.91
C MET A 325 12.79 4.77 -15.57
N ARG A 326 13.88 4.65 -14.79
CA ARG A 326 14.08 5.39 -13.55
C ARG A 326 13.99 6.90 -13.79
N HIS A 327 14.70 7.43 -14.77
CA HIS A 327 14.69 8.85 -15.06
C HIS A 327 13.29 9.36 -15.41
N ARG A 328 12.52 8.59 -16.20
CA ARG A 328 11.13 8.94 -16.53
C ARG A 328 10.25 8.99 -15.29
N LEU A 329 10.35 8.00 -14.39
CA LEU A 329 9.65 8.01 -13.09
C LEU A 329 10.05 9.19 -12.20
N GLU A 330 11.33 9.57 -12.20
CA GLU A 330 11.81 10.77 -11.49
C GLU A 330 11.14 12.05 -12.04
N GLN A 331 10.86 12.12 -13.35
CA GLN A 331 10.10 13.23 -13.92
C GLN A 331 8.63 13.22 -13.48
N ASN A 332 7.97 12.05 -13.47
CA ASN A 332 6.62 11.94 -12.92
C ASN A 332 6.58 12.41 -11.45
N LEU A 333 7.57 12.02 -10.65
CA LEU A 333 7.69 12.46 -9.26
C LEU A 333 7.91 13.98 -9.14
N ARG A 334 8.70 14.60 -10.03
CA ARG A 334 8.87 16.07 -10.07
C ARG A 334 7.53 16.78 -10.34
N ILE A 335 6.73 16.28 -11.30
CA ILE A 335 5.39 16.83 -11.61
C ILE A 335 4.49 16.75 -10.38
N VAL A 336 4.42 15.59 -9.73
CA VAL A 336 3.61 15.41 -8.51
C VAL A 336 4.09 16.32 -7.38
N ASN A 337 5.40 16.44 -7.18
CA ASN A 337 5.97 17.31 -6.16
C ASN A 337 5.68 18.79 -6.41
N GLN A 338 5.65 19.22 -7.68
CA GLN A 338 5.26 20.58 -8.04
C GLN A 338 3.78 20.83 -7.67
N LYS A 339 2.87 19.96 -8.11
CA LYS A 339 1.44 20.05 -7.77
C LYS A 339 1.21 20.05 -6.26
N LEU A 340 1.96 19.23 -5.52
CA LEU A 340 1.90 19.23 -4.05
C LEU A 340 2.35 20.55 -3.44
N ARG A 341 3.33 21.25 -4.03
CA ARG A 341 3.77 22.56 -3.53
C ARG A 341 2.69 23.61 -3.78
N GLU A 342 2.12 23.62 -4.97
CA GLU A 342 1.00 24.49 -5.35
C GLU A 342 -0.22 24.26 -4.44
N ASN A 343 -0.60 23.01 -4.21
CA ASN A 343 -1.68 22.65 -3.28
C ASN A 343 -1.32 22.93 -1.81
N ALA A 344 -0.06 22.73 -1.41
CA ALA A 344 0.40 22.99 -0.03
C ALA A 344 0.32 24.48 0.34
N GLU A 345 0.49 25.41 -0.59
CA GLU A 345 0.27 26.84 -0.33
C GLU A 345 -1.18 27.10 0.14
N ILE A 346 -2.14 26.30 -0.34
CA ILE A 346 -3.56 26.37 0.03
C ILE A 346 -3.83 25.63 1.34
N VAL A 347 -3.28 24.42 1.51
CA VAL A 347 -3.55 23.57 2.68
C VAL A 347 -2.75 23.97 3.94
N ASN A 348 -1.56 24.57 3.80
CA ASN A 348 -0.61 24.81 4.91
C ASN A 348 -0.53 26.25 5.44
N HIS A 349 -1.56 27.09 5.27
CA HIS A 349 -1.58 28.41 5.93
C HIS A 349 -1.38 28.36 7.47
N GLU A 350 -1.52 27.18 8.11
CA GLU A 350 -1.39 27.00 9.58
C GLU A 350 -0.16 26.20 10.06
N ARG A 351 0.61 25.52 9.20
CA ARG A 351 1.85 24.79 9.59
C ARG A 351 2.88 24.85 8.47
N GLY A 352 4.03 25.49 8.71
CA GLY A 352 5.06 25.81 7.71
C GLY A 352 5.48 24.65 6.78
N SER A 353 5.97 25.04 5.59
CA SER A 353 6.24 24.35 4.32
C SER A 353 6.87 22.93 4.29
N SER A 354 6.48 22.02 5.18
CA SER A 354 7.07 20.69 5.29
C SER A 354 6.00 19.59 5.36
N VAL A 355 5.06 19.57 4.41
CA VAL A 355 4.33 18.32 4.07
C VAL A 355 5.15 17.57 3.02
N LEU A 356 6.38 17.24 3.41
CA LEU A 356 7.17 16.23 2.73
C LEU A 356 6.99 14.97 3.56
N ILE A 357 6.36 13.93 2.98
CA ILE A 357 6.70 12.59 3.43
C ILE A 357 8.22 12.51 3.26
N ASN A 358 8.94 12.22 4.34
CA ASN A 358 10.38 11.98 4.31
C ASN A 358 10.62 10.65 3.58
N ILE A 359 10.42 10.68 2.26
CA ILE A 359 10.70 9.63 1.32
C ILE A 359 12.10 9.90 0.78
N LEU A 360 12.87 8.84 0.61
CA LEU A 360 14.28 8.83 0.17
C LEU A 360 14.60 9.58 -1.15
N TYR A 361 13.63 10.25 -1.78
CA TYR A 361 13.79 11.05 -2.99
C TYR A 361 13.00 12.35 -2.87
N ASN A 362 13.60 13.40 -2.29
CA ASN A 362 13.11 14.76 -2.50
C ASN A 362 13.81 15.33 -3.72
N ILE A 363 13.22 15.11 -4.89
CA ILE A 363 13.76 15.60 -6.15
C ILE A 363 13.16 16.98 -6.39
N ASP A 364 14.01 17.99 -6.38
CA ASP A 364 13.63 19.37 -6.67
C ASP A 364 13.38 19.61 -8.17
N PRO A 365 12.57 20.62 -8.52
CA PRO A 365 12.47 21.13 -9.88
C PRO A 365 13.85 21.53 -10.40
N ILE A 366 14.11 21.25 -11.67
CA ILE A 366 15.30 21.75 -12.37
C ILE A 366 14.83 22.92 -13.22
N GLU A 367 15.28 24.12 -12.89
CA GLU A 367 14.90 25.35 -13.60
C GLU A 367 15.21 25.23 -15.10
N GLY A 368 14.23 25.55 -15.95
CA GLY A 368 14.35 25.46 -17.41
C GLY A 368 14.18 24.06 -18.02
N ASN A 369 13.85 23.04 -17.23
CA ASN A 369 13.56 21.70 -17.72
C ASN A 369 12.09 21.34 -17.49
N ASP A 370 11.33 21.15 -18.58
CA ASP A 370 9.95 20.68 -18.50
C ASP A 370 9.93 19.16 -18.21
N PRO A 371 9.50 18.74 -17.01
CA PRO A 371 9.49 17.32 -16.66
C PRO A 371 8.50 16.51 -17.52
N THR A 372 7.48 17.13 -18.11
CA THR A 372 6.48 16.42 -18.92
C THR A 372 7.07 15.83 -20.19
N ALA A 373 8.13 16.42 -20.73
CA ALA A 373 8.80 15.97 -21.95
C ALA A 373 9.38 14.54 -21.85
N CYS A 374 9.76 14.10 -20.64
CA CYS A 374 10.38 12.80 -20.42
C CYS A 374 9.63 11.90 -19.42
N ALA A 375 8.53 12.37 -18.84
CA ALA A 375 7.71 11.55 -17.95
C ALA A 375 7.02 10.37 -18.68
N TYR A 376 6.58 9.38 -17.93
CA TYR A 376 5.59 8.41 -18.42
C TYR A 376 4.24 9.10 -18.56
N ALA A 377 3.56 8.88 -19.69
CA ALA A 377 2.22 9.41 -19.92
C ALA A 377 1.16 8.62 -19.13
N SER A 378 1.43 7.35 -18.85
CA SER A 378 0.55 6.48 -18.07
C SER A 378 1.32 5.31 -17.47
N GLU A 379 0.72 4.67 -16.46
CA GLU A 379 1.19 3.39 -15.91
C GLU A 379 1.30 2.31 -16.99
N ALA A 380 0.37 2.26 -17.96
CA ALA A 380 0.38 1.28 -19.04
C ALA A 380 1.66 1.35 -19.88
N GLU A 381 2.21 2.55 -20.07
CA GLU A 381 3.50 2.75 -20.75
C GLU A 381 4.66 2.18 -19.91
N PHE A 382 4.66 2.43 -18.60
CA PHE A 382 5.66 1.88 -17.67
C PHE A 382 5.60 0.34 -17.60
N LEU A 383 4.40 -0.23 -17.51
CA LEU A 383 4.17 -1.68 -17.61
C LEU A 383 4.64 -2.24 -18.96
N GLY A 384 4.45 -1.47 -20.04
CA GLY A 384 4.96 -1.81 -21.37
C GLY A 384 6.48 -2.01 -21.35
N ASP A 385 7.22 -1.10 -20.74
CA ASP A 385 8.68 -1.18 -20.58
C ASP A 385 9.11 -2.36 -19.70
N LEU A 386 8.44 -2.56 -18.56
CA LEU A 386 8.71 -3.70 -17.67
C LEU A 386 8.49 -5.05 -18.38
N ARG A 387 7.41 -5.18 -19.16
CA ARG A 387 7.10 -6.40 -19.91
C ARG A 387 8.06 -6.60 -21.08
N ARG A 388 8.54 -5.54 -21.73
CA ARG A 388 9.63 -5.63 -22.73
C ARG A 388 10.91 -6.14 -22.10
N LEU A 389 11.29 -5.58 -20.95
CA LEU A 389 12.44 -6.02 -20.17
C LEU A 389 12.32 -7.50 -19.78
N ALA A 390 11.15 -7.92 -19.28
CA ALA A 390 10.88 -9.32 -18.95
C ALA A 390 11.03 -10.23 -20.17
N ARG A 391 10.35 -9.92 -21.29
CA ARG A 391 10.42 -10.74 -22.51
C ARG A 391 11.84 -10.88 -23.07
N ALA A 392 12.61 -9.80 -23.07
CA ALA A 392 13.98 -9.83 -23.55
C ALA A 392 14.88 -10.73 -22.67
N LEU A 393 14.73 -10.65 -21.34
CA LEU A 393 15.42 -11.55 -20.42
C LEU A 393 14.95 -13.01 -20.57
N GLU A 394 13.67 -13.26 -20.83
CA GLU A 394 13.15 -14.60 -21.11
C GLU A 394 13.73 -15.18 -22.40
N ALA A 395 13.86 -14.38 -23.45
CA ALA A 395 14.47 -14.79 -24.72
C ALA A 395 15.95 -15.20 -24.56
N GLU A 396 16.67 -14.57 -23.64
CA GLU A 396 18.05 -14.93 -23.26
C GLU A 396 18.11 -16.17 -22.33
N GLY A 397 16.98 -16.71 -21.89
CA GLY A 397 16.93 -17.80 -20.89
C GLY A 397 17.19 -17.34 -19.45
N SER A 398 17.18 -16.02 -19.19
CA SER A 398 17.42 -15.40 -17.89
C SER A 398 16.16 -15.35 -17.00
N HIS A 399 15.37 -16.44 -16.99
CA HIS A 399 14.10 -16.54 -16.25
C HIS A 399 14.23 -16.20 -14.76
N ARG A 400 15.38 -16.52 -14.14
CA ARG A 400 15.64 -16.20 -12.73
C ARG A 400 15.65 -14.70 -12.45
N LEU A 401 16.14 -13.89 -13.38
CA LEU A 401 16.14 -12.44 -13.22
C LEU A 401 14.75 -11.87 -13.47
N VAL A 402 13.99 -12.46 -14.38
CA VAL A 402 12.58 -12.11 -14.58
C VAL A 402 11.82 -12.34 -13.28
N ASP A 403 11.87 -13.55 -12.73
CA ASP A 403 11.10 -13.93 -11.54
C ASP A 403 11.51 -13.18 -10.27
N ASN A 404 12.80 -12.84 -10.10
CA ASN A 404 13.32 -12.27 -8.85
C ASN A 404 13.70 -10.79 -8.92
N VAL A 405 13.57 -10.15 -10.09
CA VAL A 405 13.88 -8.72 -10.27
C VAL A 405 12.67 -8.02 -10.88
N VAL A 406 12.23 -8.47 -12.06
CA VAL A 406 11.28 -7.72 -12.88
C VAL A 406 9.83 -8.01 -12.48
N LYS A 407 9.54 -9.26 -12.12
CA LYS A 407 8.18 -9.71 -11.78
C LYS A 407 7.59 -8.94 -10.61
N ASP A 408 8.37 -8.70 -9.55
CA ASP A 408 7.90 -7.91 -8.40
C ASP A 408 7.50 -6.49 -8.82
N LEU A 409 8.28 -5.84 -9.68
CA LEU A 409 7.95 -4.52 -10.22
C LEU A 409 6.69 -4.54 -11.08
N ILE A 410 6.50 -5.57 -11.91
CA ILE A 410 5.26 -5.76 -12.68
C ILE A 410 4.07 -5.93 -11.74
N ARG A 411 4.19 -6.78 -10.71
CA ARG A 411 3.12 -7.01 -9.72
C ARG A 411 2.74 -5.74 -8.99
N LEU A 412 3.72 -4.95 -8.55
CA LEU A 412 3.44 -3.67 -7.89
C LEU A 412 2.77 -2.70 -8.85
N ALA A 413 3.28 -2.58 -10.08
CA ALA A 413 2.70 -1.71 -11.09
C ALA A 413 1.24 -2.07 -11.40
N GLU A 414 0.94 -3.36 -11.59
CA GLU A 414 -0.44 -3.83 -11.83
C GLU A 414 -1.36 -3.68 -10.61
N THR A 415 -0.83 -3.71 -9.38
CA THR A 415 -1.62 -3.64 -8.14
C THR A 415 -1.88 -2.20 -7.68
N PHE A 416 -0.88 -1.33 -7.80
CA PHE A 416 -0.89 0.02 -7.23
C PHE A 416 -0.96 1.12 -8.30
N GLY A 417 -0.63 0.82 -9.55
CA GLY A 417 -0.57 1.80 -10.63
C GLY A 417 0.29 3.02 -10.31
N PHE A 418 -0.08 4.18 -10.84
CA PHE A 418 0.54 5.49 -10.50
C PHE A 418 -0.20 6.25 -9.39
N HIS A 419 -1.20 5.62 -8.78
CA HIS A 419 -2.09 6.26 -7.81
C HIS A 419 -2.10 5.59 -6.44
N LEU A 420 -1.36 4.49 -6.25
CA LEU A 420 -1.29 3.66 -5.03
C LEU A 420 -2.61 2.96 -4.68
N ALA A 421 -3.66 3.72 -4.38
CA ALA A 421 -4.98 3.21 -4.03
C ALA A 421 -6.06 4.11 -4.62
N SER A 422 -7.20 3.52 -4.99
CA SER A 422 -8.36 4.30 -5.44
C SER A 422 -8.91 5.11 -4.26
N LEU A 423 -8.99 6.43 -4.39
CA LEU A 423 -9.54 7.31 -3.37
C LEU A 423 -11.05 7.46 -3.55
N ASP A 424 -11.84 6.86 -2.65
CA ASP A 424 -13.29 6.96 -2.72
C ASP A 424 -13.75 8.31 -2.20
N ILE A 425 -14.64 8.97 -2.95
CA ILE A 425 -15.29 10.21 -2.52
C ILE A 425 -16.67 9.87 -1.98
N ARG A 426 -16.90 10.21 -0.70
CA ARG A 426 -18.18 9.95 -0.03
C ARG A 426 -18.75 11.22 0.58
N GLN A 427 -20.07 11.39 0.41
CA GLN A 427 -20.84 12.53 0.94
C GLN A 427 -22.28 12.11 1.24
N GLU A 428 -22.90 12.75 2.23
CA GLU A 428 -24.30 12.51 2.59
C GLU A 428 -25.26 13.05 1.51
N SER A 429 -26.34 12.30 1.23
CA SER A 429 -27.31 12.65 0.18
C SER A 429 -27.97 14.02 0.38
N GLY A 430 -28.12 14.47 1.63
CA GLY A 430 -28.67 15.78 1.96
C GLY A 430 -27.86 16.94 1.37
N ARG A 431 -26.53 16.82 1.31
CA ARG A 431 -25.66 17.85 0.71
C ARG A 431 -25.87 17.96 -0.79
N HIS A 432 -25.98 16.83 -1.48
CA HIS A 432 -26.31 16.80 -2.90
C HIS A 432 -27.70 17.41 -3.15
N HIS A 433 -28.68 17.08 -2.30
CA HIS A 433 -30.02 17.66 -2.40
C HIS A 433 -30.00 19.18 -2.27
N SER A 434 -29.31 19.72 -1.25
CA SER A 434 -29.20 21.16 -1.05
C SER A 434 -28.46 21.86 -2.19
N ALA A 435 -27.36 21.30 -2.69
CA ALA A 435 -26.60 21.87 -3.81
C ALA A 435 -27.44 21.93 -5.10
N VAL A 436 -28.18 20.85 -5.40
CA VAL A 436 -29.08 20.82 -6.56
C VAL A 436 -30.23 21.83 -6.40
N ALA A 437 -30.81 21.93 -5.19
CA ALA A 437 -31.85 22.90 -4.91
C ALA A 437 -31.37 24.34 -5.14
N GLU A 438 -30.16 24.65 -4.69
CA GLU A 438 -29.52 25.95 -4.90
C GLU A 438 -29.31 26.24 -6.40
N VAL A 439 -28.72 25.30 -7.15
CA VAL A 439 -28.48 25.45 -8.59
C VAL A 439 -29.78 25.64 -9.40
N LEU A 440 -30.86 24.96 -9.03
CA LEU A 440 -32.16 25.06 -9.71
C LEU A 440 -33.00 26.26 -9.23
N SER A 441 -32.58 26.93 -8.17
CA SER A 441 -33.29 28.05 -7.57
C SER A 441 -33.37 29.28 -8.47
N GLY A 442 -34.25 30.21 -8.13
CA GLY A 442 -34.41 31.49 -8.83
C GLY A 442 -33.15 32.36 -8.87
N ASP A 443 -32.21 32.14 -7.95
CA ASP A 443 -30.95 32.88 -7.86
C ASP A 443 -29.90 32.37 -8.86
N PHE A 444 -30.11 31.18 -9.45
CA PHE A 444 -29.22 30.55 -10.41
C PHE A 444 -29.97 30.24 -11.72
N LEU A 445 -30.41 28.99 -11.95
CA LEU A 445 -31.04 28.62 -13.21
C LEU A 445 -32.52 29.04 -13.32
N GLY A 446 -33.21 29.22 -12.20
CA GLY A 446 -34.63 29.56 -12.14
C GLY A 446 -35.57 28.50 -12.72
N VAL A 447 -35.10 27.27 -12.90
CA VAL A 447 -35.85 26.18 -13.54
C VAL A 447 -36.82 25.49 -12.57
N ALA A 448 -36.42 25.34 -11.31
CA ALA A 448 -37.26 24.74 -10.26
C ALA A 448 -36.96 25.33 -8.88
N PRO A 449 -37.44 26.55 -8.58
CA PRO A 449 -37.23 27.22 -7.29
C PRO A 449 -37.80 26.46 -6.09
N ASP A 450 -38.77 25.59 -6.33
CA ASP A 450 -39.46 24.74 -5.35
C ASP A 450 -38.90 23.31 -5.28
N TYR A 451 -37.71 23.06 -5.82
CA TYR A 451 -37.10 21.71 -5.89
C TYR A 451 -37.11 20.95 -4.55
N SER A 452 -36.87 21.64 -3.43
CA SER A 452 -36.89 21.00 -2.10
C SER A 452 -38.29 20.56 -1.64
N GLU A 453 -39.35 21.18 -2.16
CA GLU A 453 -40.75 20.88 -1.84
C GLU A 453 -41.34 19.81 -2.77
N MET A 454 -40.70 19.55 -3.92
CA MET A 454 -41.14 18.54 -4.88
C MET A 454 -41.12 17.12 -4.30
N GLY A 455 -42.16 16.35 -4.63
CA GLY A 455 -42.21 14.91 -4.36
C GLY A 455 -41.12 14.14 -5.12
N VAL A 456 -40.77 12.94 -4.61
CA VAL A 456 -39.66 12.13 -5.14
C VAL A 456 -39.78 11.87 -6.66
N GLU A 457 -40.97 11.50 -7.13
CA GLU A 457 -41.20 11.20 -8.56
C GLU A 457 -40.98 12.42 -9.45
N ALA A 458 -41.49 13.58 -9.01
CA ALA A 458 -41.35 14.83 -9.74
C ALA A 458 -39.88 15.28 -9.80
N ARG A 459 -39.13 15.13 -8.70
CA ARG A 459 -37.68 15.39 -8.68
C ARG A 459 -36.92 14.45 -9.61
N PHE A 460 -37.23 13.15 -9.58
CA PHE A 460 -36.58 12.18 -10.45
C PHE A 460 -36.79 12.53 -11.93
N GLN A 461 -38.04 12.83 -12.32
CA GLN A 461 -38.36 13.21 -13.69
C GLN A 461 -37.65 14.50 -14.11
N LEU A 462 -37.65 15.53 -13.25
CA LEU A 462 -36.93 16.78 -13.51
C LEU A 462 -35.43 16.54 -13.71
N LEU A 463 -34.79 15.76 -12.84
CA LEU A 463 -33.36 15.44 -12.95
C LEU A 463 -33.06 14.64 -14.23
N LEU A 464 -33.91 13.66 -14.56
CA LEU A 464 -33.78 12.88 -15.79
C LEU A 464 -33.89 13.76 -17.03
N ASP A 465 -34.85 14.68 -17.06
CA ASP A 465 -35.03 15.62 -18.16
C ASP A 465 -33.86 16.60 -18.25
N THR A 466 -33.33 17.05 -17.12
CA THR A 466 -32.15 17.93 -17.05
C THR A 466 -30.90 17.24 -17.58
N VAL A 467 -30.66 15.98 -17.18
CA VAL A 467 -29.50 15.18 -17.66
C VAL A 467 -29.58 14.88 -19.15
N ARG A 468 -30.79 14.80 -19.72
CA ARG A 468 -31.01 14.60 -21.16
C ARG A 468 -30.94 15.89 -21.98
N GLY A 469 -31.08 17.05 -21.33
CA GLY A 469 -31.02 18.36 -21.97
C GLY A 469 -29.62 18.77 -22.37
N GLU A 470 -29.51 19.89 -23.09
CA GLU A 470 -28.21 20.52 -23.31
C GLU A 470 -27.68 21.09 -21.98
N PRO A 471 -26.39 20.87 -21.66
CA PRO A 471 -25.81 21.47 -20.47
C PRO A 471 -25.83 23.01 -20.59
N PRO A 472 -25.99 23.75 -19.48
CA PRO A 472 -25.88 25.20 -19.51
C PRO A 472 -24.51 25.63 -20.06
N SER A 473 -24.47 26.74 -20.83
CA SER A 473 -23.27 27.24 -21.55
C SER A 473 -22.09 27.56 -20.63
N ALA A 474 -20.84 27.49 -21.11
CA ALA A 474 -19.61 27.74 -20.34
C ALA A 474 -19.55 29.09 -19.58
N GLU A 475 -20.27 30.12 -20.01
CA GLU A 475 -20.46 31.37 -19.26
C GLU A 475 -21.07 31.15 -17.86
N TRP A 476 -21.71 29.99 -17.62
CA TRP A 476 -22.29 29.52 -16.36
C TRP A 476 -21.25 29.22 -15.26
N LEU A 477 -19.99 28.91 -15.61
CA LEU A 477 -18.90 28.62 -14.66
C LEU A 477 -18.10 29.87 -14.27
N GLY A 478 -18.56 31.08 -14.63
CA GLY A 478 -17.82 32.32 -14.36
C GLY A 478 -16.74 32.65 -15.39
N GLY A 479 -16.79 32.04 -16.57
CA GLY A 479 -15.90 32.38 -17.70
C GLY A 479 -14.51 31.76 -17.65
N GLU A 480 -14.22 30.88 -16.69
CA GLU A 480 -13.07 29.98 -16.76
C GLU A 480 -13.49 28.69 -17.47
N ASP A 481 -12.76 28.34 -18.55
CA ASP A 481 -12.90 27.02 -19.16
C ASP A 481 -12.73 25.95 -18.07
N PRO A 482 -13.57 24.89 -18.04
CA PRO A 482 -13.32 23.77 -17.14
C PRO A 482 -11.90 23.26 -17.39
N PRO A 483 -11.11 22.98 -16.33
CA PRO A 483 -9.73 22.55 -16.50
C PRO A 483 -9.67 21.29 -17.38
N PRO A 484 -8.67 21.19 -18.26
CA PRO A 484 -8.54 20.10 -19.22
C PRO A 484 -8.39 18.72 -18.57
#